data_AF-A0A3P1V6D4-F1
#
_entry.id   AF-A0A3P1V6D4-F1
#
_cell.length_a   1.000
_cell.length_b   1.000
_cell.length_c   1.000
_cell.angle_alpha   90.00
_cell.angle_beta   90.00
_cell.angle_gamma   90.00
#
_symmetry.space_group_name_H-M   'P 1'
#
loop_
_entity.id
_entity.type
_entity.pdbx_description
1 polymer ?
#
loop_
_entity_poly.entity_id
_entity_poly.type
_entity_poly.pdbx_seq_one_letter_code
_entity_poly.pdbx_strand_id
1 'polypeptide(L)'
;IDKNAKLSDDEKAAAKAEVAKAAIAAVNAINEAKDQDGVDAAQTTGVKAIESVTPVGKEKALEAIQAASEAKIASIDKNAK
;
A
#
# COMPACT_ATOMS: atom_id res chain seq x y z
N ILE A 1 4.35 -7.10 -1.46
CA ILE A 1 4.35 -5.90 -0.59
C ILE A 1 5.63 -5.80 0.23
N ASP A 2 6.00 -6.80 1.04
CA ASP A 2 7.17 -6.71 1.94
C ASP A 2 8.52 -6.44 1.29
N LYS A 3 8.76 -7.04 0.13
CA LYS A 3 10.02 -6.85 -0.62
C LYS A 3 10.09 -5.51 -1.35
N ASN A 4 9.05 -4.68 -1.31
CA ASN A 4 9.08 -3.37 -1.95
C ASN A 4 9.82 -2.36 -1.05
N ALA A 5 11.11 -2.16 -1.35
CA ALA A 5 11.98 -1.26 -0.60
C ALA A 5 11.57 0.23 -0.71
N LYS A 6 10.78 0.60 -1.72
CA LYS A 6 10.29 1.97 -1.92
C LYS A 6 9.21 2.37 -0.91
N LEU A 7 8.50 1.40 -0.34
CA LEU A 7 7.48 1.64 0.68
C LEU A 7 8.13 1.84 2.06
N SER A 8 7.56 2.73 2.85
CA SER A 8 7.73 2.74 4.31
C SER A 8 7.07 1.51 4.94
N ASP A 9 7.31 1.30 6.23
CA ASP A 9 6.70 0.19 6.95
C ASP A 9 5.20 0.42 7.18
N ASP A 10 4.77 1.67 7.37
CA ASP A 10 3.37 2.06 7.48
C ASP A 10 2.63 1.88 6.14
N GLU A 11 3.24 2.28 5.02
CA GLU A 11 2.67 2.06 3.68
C GLU A 11 2.53 0.55 3.36
N LYS A 12 3.49 -0.28 3.80
CA LYS A 12 3.37 -1.74 3.68
C LYS A 12 2.24 -2.28 4.56
N ALA A 13 2.13 -1.80 5.81
CA ALA A 13 1.10 -2.23 6.74
C ALA A 13 -0.30 -1.90 6.21
N ALA A 14 -0.49 -0.68 5.70
CA ALA A 14 -1.74 -0.24 5.08
C ALA A 14 -2.11 -1.14 3.88
N ALA A 15 -1.16 -1.37 2.97
CA ALA A 15 -1.40 -2.23 1.80
C ALA A 15 -1.76 -3.68 2.17
N LYS A 16 -1.13 -4.23 3.22
CA LYS A 16 -1.48 -5.56 3.73
C LYS A 16 -2.87 -5.58 4.35
N ALA A 17 -3.25 -4.53 5.08
CA ALA A 17 -4.58 -4.41 5.66
C ALA A 17 -5.66 -4.35 4.56
N GLU A 18 -5.39 -3.65 3.45
CA GLU A 18 -6.29 -3.63 2.29
C GLU A 18 -6.41 -5.02 1.63
N VAL A 19 -5.31 -5.73 1.43
CA VAL A 19 -5.34 -7.12 0.93
C VAL A 19 -6.14 -8.03 1.87
N ALA A 20 -5.90 -7.93 3.18
CA ALA A 20 -6.62 -8.75 4.17
C ALA A 20 -8.13 -8.44 4.16
N LYS A 21 -8.51 -7.17 4.07
CA LYS A 21 -9.91 -6.76 3.98
C LYS A 21 -10.57 -7.30 2.69
N ALA A 22 -9.89 -7.23 1.55
CA ALA A 22 -10.39 -7.77 0.29
C ALA A 22 -10.56 -9.30 0.36
N ALA A 23 -9.60 -10.00 0.96
CA ALA A 23 -9.69 -11.45 1.18
C ALA A 23 -10.86 -11.83 2.08
N ILE A 24 -11.06 -11.13 3.21
CA ILE A 24 -12.19 -11.37 4.12
C ILE A 24 -13.52 -11.14 3.39
N ALA A 25 -13.64 -10.04 2.63
CA ALA A 25 -14.86 -9.76 1.87
C ALA A 25 -15.16 -10.85 0.83
N ALA A 26 -14.14 -11.34 0.12
CA ALA A 26 -14.28 -12.42 -0.85
C ALA A 26 -14.73 -13.73 -0.18
N VAL A 27 -14.12 -14.11 0.94
CA VAL A 27 -14.50 -15.31 1.71
C VAL A 27 -15.95 -15.22 2.20
N ASN A 28 -16.36 -14.06 2.72
CA ASN A 28 -17.73 -13.86 3.16
C ASN A 28 -18.73 -13.99 2.00
N ALA A 29 -18.43 -13.37 0.85
CA ALA A 29 -19.29 -13.49 -0.34
C ALA A 29 -19.39 -14.93 -0.85
N ILE A 30 -18.30 -15.69 -0.84
CA ILE A 30 -18.29 -17.13 -1.18
C ILE A 30 -19.17 -17.93 -0.22
N ASN A 31 -19.07 -17.67 1.10
CA ASN A 31 -19.88 -18.37 2.10
C ASN A 31 -21.38 -18.03 2.01
N GLU A 32 -21.72 -16.85 1.51
CA GLU A 32 -23.10 -16.40 1.35
C GLU A 32 -23.76 -16.91 0.05
N ALA A 33 -22.96 -17.24 -0.97
CA ALA A 33 -23.42 -17.73 -2.27
C ALA A 33 -24.34 -18.96 -2.14
N LYS A 34 -25.36 -19.03 -2.99
CA LYS A 34 -26.40 -20.09 -2.94
C LYS A 34 -26.21 -21.17 -3.99
N ASP A 35 -25.33 -20.92 -4.95
CA ASP A 35 -25.04 -21.78 -6.09
C ASP A 35 -23.60 -21.55 -6.56
N GLN A 36 -23.18 -22.33 -7.55
CA GLN A 36 -21.82 -22.28 -8.09
C GLN A 36 -21.54 -20.96 -8.84
N ASP A 37 -22.53 -20.41 -9.54
CA ASP A 37 -22.37 -19.15 -10.27
C ASP A 37 -22.04 -18.00 -9.30
N GLY A 38 -22.70 -17.96 -8.14
CA GLY A 38 -22.38 -17.02 -7.07
C GLY A 38 -20.98 -17.20 -6.48
N VAL A 39 -20.54 -18.46 -6.30
CA VAL A 39 -19.17 -18.77 -5.84
C VAL A 39 -18.14 -18.26 -6.84
N ASP A 40 -18.32 -18.56 -8.14
CA ASP A 40 -17.38 -18.18 -9.19
C ASP A 40 -17.30 -16.65 -9.36
N ALA A 41 -18.43 -15.96 -9.25
CA ALA A 41 -18.49 -14.50 -9.28
C ALA A 41 -17.80 -13.86 -8.07
N ALA A 42 -18.03 -14.39 -6.87
CA ALA A 42 -17.39 -13.92 -5.64
C ALA A 42 -15.87 -14.16 -5.67
N GLN A 43 -15.43 -15.33 -6.16
CA GLN A 43 -14.01 -15.64 -6.36
C GLN A 43 -13.38 -14.66 -7.35
N THR A 44 -13.98 -14.45 -8.51
CA THR A 44 -13.49 -13.53 -9.55
C THR A 44 -13.35 -12.11 -9.01
N THR A 45 -14.38 -11.63 -8.32
CA THR A 45 -14.37 -10.30 -7.69
C THR A 45 -13.29 -10.19 -6.62
N GLY A 46 -13.18 -11.20 -5.77
CA GLY A 46 -12.19 -11.24 -4.69
C GLY A 46 -10.75 -11.21 -5.18
N VAL A 47 -10.42 -12.06 -6.17
CA VAL A 47 -9.09 -12.08 -6.80
C VAL A 47 -8.76 -10.73 -7.41
N LYS A 48 -9.68 -10.16 -8.20
CA LYS A 48 -9.49 -8.83 -8.80
C LYS A 48 -9.26 -7.74 -7.76
N ALA A 49 -10.01 -7.77 -6.65
CA ALA A 49 -9.86 -6.79 -5.57
C ALA A 49 -8.47 -6.90 -4.90
N ILE A 50 -8.00 -8.12 -4.63
CA ILE A 50 -6.67 -8.36 -4.06
C ILE A 50 -5.56 -7.91 -5.03
N GLU A 51 -5.67 -8.26 -6.31
CA GLU A 51 -4.69 -7.88 -7.35
C GLU A 51 -4.66 -6.37 -7.62
N SER A 52 -5.77 -5.67 -7.37
CA SER A 52 -5.85 -4.21 -7.54
C SER A 52 -5.09 -3.43 -6.47
N VAL A 53 -4.65 -4.07 -5.38
CA VAL A 53 -3.89 -3.41 -4.32
C VAL A 53 -2.49 -3.07 -4.82
N THR A 54 -2.26 -1.79 -5.09
CA THR A 54 -1.04 -1.26 -5.71
C THR A 54 -0.47 -0.11 -4.88
N PRO A 55 0.30 -0.39 -3.82
CA PRO A 55 0.82 0.66 -2.95
C PRO A 55 1.91 1.49 -3.61
N VAL A 56 1.91 2.79 -3.31
CA VAL A 56 2.87 3.77 -3.83
C VAL A 56 3.72 4.29 -2.67
N GLY A 57 5.04 4.22 -2.81
CA GLY A 57 5.97 4.69 -1.79
C GLY A 57 6.20 6.19 -1.91
N LYS A 58 5.59 6.96 -1.01
CA LYS A 58 5.70 8.42 -0.95
C LYS A 58 6.51 8.88 0.25
N GLU A 59 6.33 8.23 1.39
CA GLU A 59 6.91 8.68 2.66
C GLU A 59 8.45 8.79 2.61
N LYS A 60 9.14 7.70 2.20
CA LYS A 60 10.59 7.72 2.02
C LYS A 60 11.08 8.74 0.99
N ALA A 61 10.28 9.00 -0.05
CA ALA A 61 10.62 9.99 -1.05
C ALA A 61 10.54 11.42 -0.47
N LEU A 62 9.53 11.68 0.37
CA LEU A 62 9.37 12.96 1.07
C LEU A 62 10.48 13.15 2.11
N GLU A 63 10.83 12.12 2.89
CA GLU A 63 11.95 12.16 3.84
C GLU A 63 13.27 12.52 3.16
N ALA A 64 13.55 11.93 2.00
CA ALA A 64 14.76 12.24 1.23
C ALA A 64 14.80 13.70 0.76
N ILE A 65 13.66 14.25 0.33
CA ILE A 65 13.53 15.66 -0.06
C ILE A 65 13.75 16.58 1.13
N GLN A 66 13.16 16.25 2.29
CA GLN A 66 13.31 17.02 3.52
C GLN A 66 14.79 17.07 3.97
N ALA A 67 15.45 15.91 4.02
CA ALA A 67 16.87 15.83 4.40
C ALA A 67 17.78 16.63 3.45
N ALA A 68 17.53 16.56 2.14
CA ALA A 68 18.28 17.34 1.15
C ALA A 68 18.07 18.85 1.32
N SER A 69 16.84 19.26 1.64
CA SER A 69 16.48 20.66 1.89
C SER A 69 17.18 21.20 3.14
N GLU A 70 17.14 20.46 4.24
CA GLU A 70 17.83 20.80 5.50
C GLU A 70 19.34 20.91 5.32
N ALA A 71 19.96 19.96 4.61
CA ALA A 71 21.39 20.00 4.32
C ALA A 71 21.79 21.25 3.50
N LYS A 72 20.94 21.67 2.55
CA LYS A 72 21.17 22.87 1.75
C LYS A 72 21.04 24.15 2.59
N ILE A 73 20.02 24.23 3.45
CA ILE A 73 19.83 25.37 4.37
C ILE A 73 21.04 25.50 5.30
N ALA A 74 21.45 24.41 5.95
CA ALA A 74 22.60 24.41 6.86
C ALA A 74 23.90 24.85 6.16
N SER A 75 24.07 24.49 4.89
CA SER A 75 25.22 24.93 4.09
C SER A 75 25.18 26.42 3.75
N ILE A 76 23.99 26.98 3.51
CA ILE A 76 23.80 28.42 3.27
C ILE A 76 24.06 29.20 4.56
N ASP A 77 23.47 28.78 5.68
CA ASP A 77 23.63 29.44 6.97
C ASP A 77 25.09 29.45 7.45
N LYS A 78 25.84 28.40 7.13
CA LYS A 78 27.28 28.32 7.42
C LYS A 78 28.11 29.29 6.55
N ASN A 79 27.67 29.58 5.33
CA ASN A 79 28.34 30.49 4.39
C ASN A 79 27.94 31.96 4.60
N ALA A 80 26.89 32.23 5.38
CA ALA A 80 26.43 33.57 5.74
C ALA A 80 27.16 34.18 6.96
N LYS A 81 28.20 33.50 7.47
CA LYS A 81 29.13 33.98 8.51
C LYS A 81 30.50 34.27 7.91
#